data_AF-D8QLW1-F1
#
_entry.id   AF-D8QLW1-F1
#
_cell.length_a   1.000
_cell.length_b   1.000
_cell.length_c   1.000
_cell.angle_alpha   90.00
_cell.angle_beta   90.00
_cell.angle_gamma   90.00
#
_symmetry.space_group_name_H-M   'P 1'
#
loop_
_entity.id
_entity.type
_entity.pdbx_description
1 polymer ?
#
loop_
_entity_poly.entity_id
_entity_poly.type
_entity_poly.pdbx_seq_one_letter_code
_entity_poly.pdbx_strand_id
1 'polypeptide(L)'
;EATGNETYYDYIVSGASNVVDDDGSVLDYKPEENQLDSIRVGPTFLYLYEKTGDEKWKTAADVFRAQLDVHPRTAEGQFWHKTRYPEQGWLDGIYMGDIFYAQYTAQIEPDNTTAWDDITLQFALMYNNTLQITAANNTNIGLLYHGYDYSKAQPWASADRGHSPEIWDRALGWYMMSLVDALDIVPSDSEAHDLLLTQLNDLTSKLIEAADPDSGVWWLVMSQPGREGNYFESSGSAMFVYALLKGVREGYVSDSDGEIVAAAKKAYEYMVDNWVVDAGDGTMDWEATVSVGSLSGAGDYEYYISVDTVENDLKGLAAFILASIEYE
;
A
#
# COMPACT_ATOMS: atom_id res chain seq x y z
N GLU A 1 -0.41 -19.01 8.83
CA GLU A 1 0.88 -19.47 9.39
C GLU A 1 0.91 -19.36 10.90
N ALA A 2 0.66 -18.18 11.48
CA ALA A 2 0.59 -17.97 12.94
C ALA A 2 -0.32 -18.96 13.70
N THR A 3 -1.51 -19.25 13.16
CA THR A 3 -2.51 -20.12 13.82
C THR A 3 -2.35 -21.61 13.51
N GLY A 4 -1.61 -21.96 12.46
CA GLY A 4 -1.60 -23.32 11.89
C GLY A 4 -2.97 -23.83 11.38
N ASN A 5 -4.00 -22.99 11.31
CA ASN A 5 -5.33 -23.40 10.87
C ASN A 5 -5.42 -23.50 9.34
N GLU A 6 -5.60 -24.71 8.83
CA GLU A 6 -5.65 -25.03 7.40
C GLU A 6 -6.83 -24.37 6.67
N THR A 7 -7.92 -24.04 7.37
CA THR A 7 -9.09 -23.41 6.72
C THR A 7 -8.77 -22.04 6.10
N TYR A 8 -7.78 -21.32 6.62
CA TYR A 8 -7.32 -20.06 6.00
C TYR A 8 -6.58 -20.32 4.69
N TYR A 9 -5.75 -21.35 4.66
CA TYR A 9 -5.05 -21.76 3.44
C TYR A 9 -6.05 -22.24 2.38
N ASP A 10 -7.03 -23.06 2.76
CA ASP A 10 -8.09 -23.52 1.86
C ASP A 10 -8.88 -22.35 1.26
N TYR A 11 -9.13 -21.30 2.05
CA TYR A 11 -9.79 -20.09 1.58
C TYR A 11 -8.96 -19.36 0.52
N ILE A 12 -7.63 -19.26 0.71
CA ILE A 12 -6.71 -18.68 -0.28
C ILE A 12 -6.72 -19.50 -1.57
N VAL A 13 -6.59 -20.83 -1.46
CA VAL A 13 -6.60 -21.74 -2.62
C VAL A 13 -7.92 -21.62 -3.38
N SER A 14 -9.05 -21.62 -2.67
CA SER A 14 -10.37 -21.47 -3.28
C SER A 14 -10.52 -20.12 -3.97
N GLY A 15 -10.06 -19.03 -3.35
CA GLY A 15 -10.10 -17.69 -3.94
C GLY A 15 -9.27 -17.59 -5.21
N ALA A 16 -8.02 -18.06 -5.17
CA ALA A 16 -7.13 -18.05 -6.33
C ALA A 16 -7.63 -18.96 -7.47
N SER A 17 -8.22 -20.11 -7.14
CA SER A 17 -8.78 -21.04 -8.13
C SER A 17 -10.04 -20.51 -8.83
N ASN A 18 -10.67 -19.46 -8.30
CA ASN A 18 -11.79 -18.79 -8.99
C ASN A 18 -11.32 -17.85 -10.10
N VAL A 19 -10.02 -17.51 -10.15
CA VAL A 19 -9.46 -16.54 -11.10
C VAL A 19 -8.32 -17.12 -11.94
N VAL A 20 -7.94 -18.37 -11.72
CA VAL A 20 -6.91 -19.09 -12.48
C VAL A 20 -7.45 -20.44 -12.93
N ASP A 21 -7.45 -20.68 -14.24
CA ASP A 21 -7.83 -21.97 -14.84
C ASP A 21 -6.75 -23.04 -14.64
N ASP A 22 -7.09 -24.31 -14.90
CA ASP A 22 -6.17 -25.45 -14.75
C ASP A 22 -4.90 -25.35 -15.61
N ASP A 23 -4.92 -24.58 -16.70
CA ASP A 23 -3.75 -24.33 -17.55
C ASP A 23 -2.92 -23.11 -17.13
N GLY A 24 -3.30 -22.43 -16.05
CA GLY A 24 -2.64 -21.22 -15.54
C GLY A 24 -3.13 -19.92 -16.17
N SER A 25 -4.12 -19.95 -17.07
CA SER A 25 -4.74 -18.75 -17.61
C SER A 25 -5.45 -17.94 -16.52
N VAL A 26 -5.19 -16.63 -16.46
CA VAL A 26 -5.88 -15.72 -15.53
C VAL A 26 -7.20 -15.28 -16.13
N LEU A 27 -8.31 -15.62 -15.48
CA LEU A 27 -9.67 -15.32 -15.91
C LEU A 27 -9.98 -13.83 -15.79
N ASP A 28 -10.75 -13.31 -16.75
CA ASP A 28 -11.20 -11.90 -16.81
C ASP A 28 -10.09 -10.83 -16.73
N TYR A 29 -8.82 -11.23 -16.87
CA TYR A 29 -7.69 -10.32 -16.90
C TYR A 29 -7.56 -9.65 -18.27
N LYS A 30 -7.39 -8.32 -18.23
CA LYS A 30 -7.32 -7.45 -19.41
C LYS A 30 -5.94 -6.77 -19.50
N PRO A 31 -4.94 -7.42 -20.10
CA PRO A 31 -3.58 -6.90 -20.16
C PRO A 31 -3.50 -5.53 -20.88
N GLU A 32 -4.41 -5.24 -21.80
CA GLU A 32 -4.45 -3.98 -22.53
C GLU A 32 -4.83 -2.76 -21.67
N GLU A 33 -5.44 -2.97 -20.50
CA GLU A 33 -5.75 -1.89 -19.56
C GLU A 33 -4.50 -1.38 -18.82
N ASN A 34 -3.40 -2.15 -18.86
CA ASN A 34 -2.15 -1.98 -18.12
C ASN A 34 -2.41 -1.31 -16.77
N GLN A 35 -3.13 -1.99 -15.89
CA GLN A 35 -3.43 -1.47 -14.56
C GLN A 35 -2.66 -2.24 -13.49
N LEU A 36 -2.05 -1.49 -12.57
CA LEU A 36 -1.30 -2.09 -11.46
C LEU A 36 -2.23 -2.79 -10.46
N ASP A 37 -3.49 -2.35 -10.31
CA ASP A 37 -4.43 -2.97 -9.37
C ASP A 37 -4.66 -4.47 -9.63
N SER A 38 -4.77 -4.87 -10.91
CA SER A 38 -5.04 -6.27 -11.26
C SER A 38 -3.89 -7.20 -10.90
N ILE A 39 -2.65 -6.69 -10.89
CA ILE A 39 -1.47 -7.52 -10.59
C ILE A 39 -1.28 -7.71 -9.08
N ARG A 40 -2.04 -7.01 -8.22
CA ARG A 40 -1.94 -7.16 -6.76
C ARG A 40 -2.19 -8.60 -6.30
N VAL A 41 -2.93 -9.42 -7.03
CA VAL A 41 -3.13 -10.83 -6.65
C VAL A 41 -1.90 -11.72 -6.97
N GLY A 42 -0.95 -11.24 -7.76
CA GLY A 42 0.27 -11.96 -8.15
C GLY A 42 1.08 -12.58 -7.00
N PRO A 43 1.33 -11.88 -5.88
CA PRO A 43 1.90 -12.43 -4.65
C PRO A 43 1.22 -13.71 -4.16
N THR A 44 -0.10 -13.81 -4.32
CA THR A 44 -0.85 -15.03 -3.94
C THR A 44 -0.50 -16.20 -4.85
N PHE A 45 -0.32 -15.95 -6.15
CA PHE A 45 0.10 -16.98 -7.10
C PHE A 45 1.52 -17.47 -6.80
N LEU A 46 2.43 -16.55 -6.50
CA LEU A 46 3.79 -16.91 -6.08
C LEU A 46 3.81 -17.73 -4.79
N TYR A 47 3.03 -17.31 -3.78
CA TYR A 47 2.86 -18.07 -2.54
C TYR A 47 2.34 -19.50 -2.80
N LEU A 48 1.30 -19.65 -3.63
CA LEU A 48 0.73 -20.96 -3.94
C LEU A 48 1.70 -21.82 -4.75
N TYR A 49 2.47 -21.23 -5.66
CA TYR A 49 3.53 -21.93 -6.38
C TYR A 49 4.59 -22.47 -5.40
N GLU A 50 5.08 -21.64 -4.48
CA GLU A 50 6.05 -22.04 -3.47
C GLU A 50 5.54 -23.19 -2.58
N LYS A 51 4.29 -23.12 -2.12
CA LYS A 51 3.71 -24.14 -1.23
C LYS A 51 3.40 -25.46 -1.93
N THR A 52 3.03 -25.43 -3.21
CA THR A 52 2.49 -26.62 -3.91
C THR A 52 3.41 -27.20 -4.97
N GLY A 53 4.28 -26.38 -5.58
CA GLY A 53 5.02 -26.72 -6.79
C GLY A 53 4.16 -26.87 -8.05
N ASP A 54 2.88 -26.47 -8.02
CA ASP A 54 1.98 -26.56 -9.17
C ASP A 54 2.24 -25.40 -10.16
N GLU A 55 2.73 -25.75 -11.34
CA GLU A 55 3.16 -24.82 -12.40
C GLU A 55 2.05 -23.89 -12.91
N LYS A 56 0.76 -24.22 -12.69
CA LYS A 56 -0.32 -23.32 -13.09
C LYS A 56 -0.24 -21.96 -12.38
N TRP A 57 0.21 -21.95 -11.12
CA TRP A 57 0.35 -20.72 -10.34
C TRP A 57 1.51 -19.86 -10.84
N LYS A 58 2.63 -20.50 -11.19
CA LYS A 58 3.74 -19.79 -11.84
C LYS A 58 3.30 -19.23 -13.19
N THR A 59 2.60 -20.01 -14.00
CA THR A 59 2.08 -19.57 -15.30
C THR A 59 1.19 -18.33 -15.16
N ALA A 60 0.31 -18.30 -14.17
CA ALA A 60 -0.51 -17.13 -13.85
C ALA A 60 0.33 -15.91 -13.43
N ALA A 61 1.38 -16.11 -12.61
CA ALA A 61 2.30 -15.04 -12.23
C ALA A 61 3.11 -14.51 -13.43
N ASP A 62 3.55 -15.39 -14.34
CA ASP A 62 4.28 -15.03 -15.56
C ASP A 62 3.46 -14.09 -16.46
N VAL A 63 2.13 -14.25 -16.50
CA VAL A 63 1.21 -13.35 -17.23
C VAL A 63 1.27 -11.92 -16.69
N PHE A 64 1.29 -11.75 -15.37
CA PHE A 64 1.41 -10.43 -14.75
C PHE A 64 2.81 -9.86 -14.90
N ARG A 65 3.85 -10.69 -14.76
CA ARG A 65 5.24 -10.28 -14.97
C ARG A 65 5.46 -9.76 -16.40
N ALA A 66 4.87 -10.40 -17.40
CA ALA A 66 4.94 -9.98 -18.79
C ALA A 66 4.27 -8.61 -19.03
N GLN A 67 3.24 -8.25 -18.24
CA GLN A 67 2.66 -6.90 -18.30
C GLN A 67 3.71 -5.84 -17.95
N LEU A 68 4.55 -6.07 -16.94
CA LEU A 68 5.53 -5.08 -16.45
C LEU A 68 6.59 -4.72 -17.50
N ASP A 69 6.91 -5.62 -18.44
CA ASP A 69 7.84 -5.35 -19.54
C ASP A 69 7.28 -4.33 -20.55
N VAL A 70 5.94 -4.29 -20.71
CA VAL A 70 5.25 -3.45 -21.68
C VAL A 70 4.42 -2.33 -21.04
N HIS A 71 4.40 -2.28 -19.70
CA HIS A 71 3.62 -1.33 -18.94
C HIS A 71 4.08 0.09 -19.27
N PRO A 72 3.15 1.02 -19.58
CA PRO A 72 3.52 2.39 -19.94
C PRO A 72 4.15 3.11 -18.75
N ARG A 73 5.12 3.98 -19.05
CA ARG A 73 5.94 4.68 -18.04
C ARG A 73 6.04 6.15 -18.36
N THR A 74 6.25 6.96 -17.33
CA THR A 74 6.67 8.35 -17.50
C THR A 74 8.04 8.41 -18.18
N ALA A 75 8.44 9.60 -18.64
CA ALA A 75 9.78 9.77 -19.22
C ALA A 75 10.92 9.49 -18.23
N GLU A 76 10.66 9.56 -16.92
CA GLU A 76 11.61 9.21 -15.85
C GLU A 76 11.63 7.71 -15.53
N GLY A 77 10.63 6.95 -15.99
CA GLY A 77 10.57 5.50 -15.84
C GLY A 77 9.52 4.98 -14.85
N GLN A 78 8.81 5.86 -14.12
CA GLN A 78 7.73 5.45 -13.22
C GLN A 78 6.60 4.80 -14.01
N PHE A 79 6.10 3.64 -13.57
CA PHE A 79 4.88 3.05 -14.09
C PHE A 79 3.71 4.03 -14.00
N TRP A 80 2.95 4.12 -15.09
CA TRP A 80 1.64 4.73 -14.99
C TRP A 80 0.76 3.86 -14.09
N HIS A 81 -0.10 4.47 -13.29
CA HIS A 81 -0.99 3.71 -12.43
C HIS A 81 -1.93 2.81 -13.26
N LYS A 82 -2.44 3.36 -14.38
CA LYS A 82 -3.25 2.66 -15.40
C LYS A 82 -3.07 3.30 -16.77
N THR A 83 -3.32 2.58 -17.88
CA THR A 83 -3.37 3.20 -19.23
C THR A 83 -4.34 4.39 -19.29
N ARG A 84 -5.46 4.34 -18.56
CA ARG A 84 -6.44 5.45 -18.50
C ARG A 84 -5.99 6.68 -17.70
N TYR A 85 -4.88 6.57 -16.95
CA TYR A 85 -4.25 7.64 -16.18
C TYR A 85 -2.84 7.89 -16.72
N PRO A 86 -2.74 8.47 -17.94
CA PRO A 86 -1.44 8.69 -18.57
C PRO A 86 -0.57 9.60 -17.71
N GLU A 87 0.72 9.28 -17.68
CA GLU A 87 1.78 10.06 -17.01
C GLU A 87 1.65 10.17 -15.48
N GLN A 88 0.76 9.38 -14.87
CA GLN A 88 0.46 9.45 -13.44
C GLN A 88 1.01 8.26 -12.66
N GLY A 89 1.80 8.50 -11.62
CA GLY A 89 2.18 7.52 -10.61
C GLY A 89 1.42 7.78 -9.31
N TRP A 90 0.82 6.75 -8.72
CA TRP A 90 0.09 6.84 -7.44
C TRP A 90 0.75 5.92 -6.40
N LEU A 91 0.75 6.32 -5.13
CA LEU A 91 1.34 5.55 -4.03
C LEU A 91 0.78 4.12 -3.97
N ASP A 92 -0.52 3.96 -4.22
CA ASP A 92 -1.23 2.68 -4.31
C ASP A 92 -0.51 1.71 -5.25
N GLY A 93 -0.08 2.22 -6.41
CA GLY A 93 0.58 1.43 -7.46
C GLY A 93 1.86 0.73 -6.99
N ILE A 94 2.56 1.30 -6.01
CA ILE A 94 3.76 0.69 -5.42
C ILE A 94 3.39 -0.61 -4.71
N TYR A 95 2.33 -0.60 -3.90
CA TYR A 95 1.89 -1.81 -3.22
C TYR A 95 1.30 -2.84 -4.18
N MET A 96 0.57 -2.38 -5.20
CA MET A 96 -0.09 -3.28 -6.15
C MET A 96 0.90 -3.97 -7.08
N GLY A 97 1.83 -3.20 -7.65
CA GLY A 97 2.72 -3.66 -8.71
C GLY A 97 4.13 -3.97 -8.24
N ASP A 98 4.76 -3.05 -7.52
CA ASP A 98 6.18 -3.16 -7.21
C ASP A 98 6.48 -4.23 -6.17
N ILE A 99 5.55 -4.50 -5.24
CA ILE A 99 5.66 -5.65 -4.32
C ILE A 99 5.57 -6.97 -5.08
N PHE A 100 4.64 -7.10 -6.02
CA PHE A 100 4.59 -8.26 -6.89
C PHE A 100 5.88 -8.40 -7.71
N TYR A 101 6.37 -7.30 -8.27
CA TYR A 101 7.57 -7.29 -9.10
C TYR A 101 8.80 -7.72 -8.30
N ALA A 102 8.98 -7.20 -7.09
CA ALA A 102 10.05 -7.58 -6.18
C ALA A 102 9.96 -9.06 -5.79
N GLN A 103 8.77 -9.56 -5.41
CA GLN A 103 8.60 -10.97 -5.04
C GLN A 103 8.88 -11.91 -6.20
N TYR A 104 8.35 -11.58 -7.39
CA TYR A 104 8.60 -12.37 -8.59
C TYR A 104 10.10 -12.39 -8.90
N THR A 105 10.76 -11.23 -8.85
CA THR A 105 12.19 -11.12 -9.11
C THR A 105 12.99 -11.95 -8.10
N ALA A 106 12.72 -11.82 -6.80
CA ALA A 106 13.39 -12.61 -5.77
C ALA A 106 13.23 -14.13 -5.96
N GLN A 107 12.03 -14.59 -6.30
CA GLN A 107 11.72 -16.03 -6.36
C GLN A 107 12.12 -16.69 -7.69
N ILE A 108 11.95 -15.98 -8.81
CA ILE A 108 12.02 -16.54 -10.16
C ILE A 108 13.22 -16.00 -10.95
N GLU A 109 13.60 -14.74 -10.73
CA GLU A 109 14.64 -14.03 -11.49
C GLU A 109 15.68 -13.35 -10.59
N PRO A 110 16.26 -14.01 -9.56
CA PRO A 110 17.02 -13.33 -8.50
C PRO A 110 18.25 -12.58 -9.01
N ASP A 111 18.85 -13.05 -10.11
CA ASP A 111 20.03 -12.44 -10.75
C ASP A 111 19.68 -11.32 -11.75
N ASN A 112 18.40 -10.96 -11.90
CA ASN A 112 17.94 -9.93 -12.84
C ASN A 112 18.19 -8.52 -12.29
N THR A 113 19.42 -8.04 -12.44
CA THR A 113 19.82 -6.71 -11.96
C THR A 113 18.99 -5.58 -12.56
N THR A 114 18.55 -5.71 -13.82
CA THR A 114 17.71 -4.68 -14.44
C THR A 114 16.33 -4.57 -13.80
N ALA A 115 15.78 -5.67 -13.28
CA ALA A 115 14.54 -5.63 -12.53
C ALA A 115 14.74 -4.96 -11.16
N TRP A 116 15.83 -5.30 -10.45
CA TRP A 116 16.15 -4.66 -9.17
C TRP A 116 16.41 -3.16 -9.29
N ASP A 117 17.13 -2.72 -10.34
CA ASP A 117 17.35 -1.31 -10.63
C ASP A 117 16.03 -0.57 -10.89
N ASP A 118 15.12 -1.21 -11.63
CA ASP A 118 13.80 -0.66 -11.93
C ASP A 118 12.92 -0.55 -10.68
N ILE A 119 12.83 -1.60 -9.87
CA ILE A 119 12.11 -1.57 -8.58
C ILE A 119 12.62 -0.43 -7.70
N THR A 120 13.95 -0.30 -7.58
CA THR A 120 14.59 0.80 -6.83
C THR A 120 14.16 2.16 -7.38
N LEU A 121 14.13 2.31 -8.71
CA LEU A 121 13.69 3.53 -9.38
C LEU A 121 12.21 3.85 -9.11
N GLN A 122 11.32 2.85 -9.08
CA GLN A 122 9.88 3.07 -8.80
C GLN A 122 9.68 3.68 -7.40
N PHE A 123 10.34 3.15 -6.37
CA PHE A 123 10.28 3.71 -5.02
C PHE A 123 10.92 5.11 -4.93
N ALA A 124 12.07 5.32 -5.59
CA ALA A 124 12.76 6.60 -5.59
C ALA A 124 11.93 7.71 -6.24
N LEU A 125 11.36 7.47 -7.42
CA LEU A 125 10.56 8.45 -8.15
C LEU A 125 9.27 8.77 -7.39
N MET A 126 8.60 7.76 -6.85
CA MET A 126 7.38 7.96 -6.10
C MET A 126 7.63 8.84 -4.88
N TYR A 127 8.63 8.52 -4.06
CA TYR A 127 8.99 9.31 -2.88
C TYR A 127 9.32 10.76 -3.27
N ASN A 128 10.23 10.96 -4.23
CA ASN A 128 10.71 12.28 -4.59
C ASN A 128 9.61 13.18 -5.16
N ASN A 129 8.72 12.63 -5.98
CA ASN A 129 7.67 13.41 -6.62
C ASN A 129 6.48 13.68 -5.69
N THR A 130 6.20 12.80 -4.73
CA THR A 130 5.07 12.94 -3.81
C THR A 130 5.43 13.53 -2.44
N LEU A 131 6.72 13.66 -2.09
CA LEU A 131 7.13 14.22 -0.81
C LEU A 131 6.61 15.66 -0.61
N GLN A 132 5.89 15.87 0.48
CA GLN A 132 5.45 17.18 0.92
C GLN A 132 6.62 17.93 1.56
N ILE A 133 7.23 18.82 0.78
CA ILE A 133 8.32 19.69 1.25
C ILE A 133 7.83 21.01 1.85
N THR A 134 6.62 21.45 1.51
CA THR A 134 5.99 22.66 2.04
C THR A 134 4.47 22.48 2.14
N ALA A 135 3.86 23.14 3.14
CA ALA A 135 2.42 23.20 3.32
C ALA A 135 2.02 24.60 3.84
N ALA A 136 0.89 25.14 3.41
CA ALA A 136 0.45 26.50 3.76
C ALA A 136 0.25 26.68 5.28
N ASN A 137 -0.16 25.62 5.98
CA ASN A 137 -0.38 25.54 7.42
C ASN A 137 0.76 24.78 8.15
N ASN A 138 1.83 24.41 7.44
CA ASN A 138 2.93 23.59 7.96
C ASN A 138 2.46 22.25 8.59
N THR A 139 1.30 21.74 8.17
CA THR A 139 0.75 20.47 8.65
C THR A 139 1.42 19.30 7.95
N ASN A 140 1.90 18.33 8.74
CA ASN A 140 2.36 17.01 8.29
C ASN A 140 3.42 17.02 7.16
N ILE A 141 4.27 18.05 7.14
CA ILE A 141 5.43 18.14 6.23
C ILE A 141 6.33 16.91 6.41
N GLY A 142 6.75 16.34 5.29
CA GLY A 142 7.56 15.13 5.23
C GLY A 142 6.74 13.86 4.97
N LEU A 143 5.41 13.93 4.91
CA LEU A 143 4.56 12.86 4.38
C LEU A 143 4.40 12.95 2.85
N LEU A 144 3.78 11.93 2.26
CA LEU A 144 3.62 11.82 0.81
C LEU A 144 2.19 12.14 0.36
N TYR A 145 2.06 12.98 -0.66
CA TYR A 145 0.81 13.19 -1.39
C TYR A 145 0.36 11.90 -2.10
N HIS A 146 -0.94 11.69 -2.31
CA HIS A 146 -1.49 10.46 -2.92
C HIS A 146 -0.79 10.04 -4.23
N GLY A 147 -0.46 10.98 -5.11
CA GLY A 147 0.23 10.66 -6.35
C GLY A 147 0.73 11.89 -7.07
N TYR A 148 1.26 11.69 -8.27
CA TYR A 148 1.75 12.77 -9.12
C TYR A 148 1.45 12.52 -10.60
N ASP A 149 1.31 13.61 -11.35
CA ASP A 149 1.24 13.62 -12.82
C ASP A 149 2.52 14.26 -13.36
N TYR A 150 3.39 13.44 -13.96
CA TYR A 150 4.64 13.88 -14.57
C TYR A 150 4.42 14.93 -15.66
N SER A 151 3.34 14.82 -16.43
CA SER A 151 3.00 15.76 -17.49
C SER A 151 2.40 17.07 -16.99
N LYS A 152 1.95 17.09 -15.73
CA LYS A 152 1.25 18.23 -15.09
C LYS A 152 0.00 18.67 -15.88
N ALA A 153 -0.63 17.73 -16.58
CA ALA A 153 -1.82 17.98 -17.39
C ALA A 153 -3.10 17.92 -16.55
N GLN A 154 -3.10 17.17 -15.45
CA GLN A 154 -4.23 17.09 -14.54
C GLN A 154 -4.45 18.40 -13.79
N PRO A 155 -5.73 18.80 -13.52
CA PRO A 155 -6.04 20.05 -12.84
C PRO A 155 -5.55 20.09 -11.39
N TRP A 156 -5.34 18.92 -10.78
CA TRP A 156 -4.84 18.77 -9.42
C TRP A 156 -3.31 18.77 -9.32
N ALA A 157 -2.61 18.65 -10.45
CA ALA A 157 -1.16 18.48 -10.47
C ALA A 157 -0.45 19.78 -10.10
N SER A 158 0.42 19.71 -9.10
CA SER A 158 1.22 20.84 -8.67
C SER A 158 2.19 21.31 -9.77
N ALA A 159 2.50 22.61 -9.79
CA ALA A 159 3.39 23.17 -10.81
C ALA A 159 4.85 22.72 -10.66
N ASP A 160 5.30 22.35 -9.46
CA ASP A 160 6.68 21.99 -9.19
C ASP A 160 6.99 20.54 -9.61
N ARG A 161 6.33 19.55 -9.00
CA ARG A 161 6.56 18.11 -9.19
C ARG A 161 5.32 17.35 -9.67
N GLY A 162 4.20 18.04 -9.91
CA GLY A 162 2.98 17.40 -10.40
C GLY A 162 2.20 16.63 -9.34
N HIS A 163 2.54 16.74 -8.06
CA HIS A 163 1.87 16.01 -7.00
C HIS A 163 0.42 16.47 -6.79
N SER A 164 -0.41 15.58 -6.25
CA SER A 164 -1.78 15.89 -5.81
C SER A 164 -1.79 16.85 -4.62
N PRO A 165 -2.92 17.53 -4.35
CA PRO A 165 -2.98 18.54 -3.29
C PRO A 165 -3.09 17.92 -1.88
N GLU A 166 -3.60 16.70 -1.76
CA GLU A 166 -3.88 16.09 -0.46
C GLU A 166 -3.00 14.88 -0.14
N ILE A 167 -2.69 14.72 1.14
CA ILE A 167 -2.17 13.48 1.72
C ILE A 167 -3.40 12.68 2.15
N TRP A 168 -3.71 11.65 1.37
CA TRP A 168 -4.77 10.69 1.67
C TRP A 168 -4.16 9.52 2.43
N ASP A 169 -4.74 9.20 3.59
CA ASP A 169 -4.20 8.24 4.53
C ASP A 169 -3.95 6.85 3.93
N ARG A 170 -4.93 6.25 3.25
CA ARG A 170 -4.76 4.90 2.69
C ARG A 170 -3.72 4.86 1.57
N ALA A 171 -3.57 5.91 0.76
CA ALA A 171 -2.50 5.95 -0.24
C ALA A 171 -1.12 5.92 0.43
N LEU A 172 -0.92 6.72 1.49
CA LEU A 172 0.29 6.66 2.30
C LEU A 172 0.41 5.31 3.02
N GLY A 173 -0.69 4.73 3.47
CA GLY A 173 -0.75 3.41 4.11
C GLY A 173 -0.20 2.32 3.19
N TRP A 174 -0.63 2.29 1.92
CA TRP A 174 -0.08 1.38 0.92
C TRP A 174 1.42 1.54 0.75
N TYR A 175 1.91 2.78 0.71
CA TYR A 175 3.34 3.04 0.60
C TYR A 175 4.10 2.54 1.83
N MET A 176 3.61 2.82 3.04
CA MET A 176 4.22 2.35 4.28
C MET A 176 4.28 0.82 4.37
N MET A 177 3.19 0.13 4.01
CA MET A 177 3.19 -1.33 3.89
C MET A 177 4.22 -1.80 2.86
N SER A 178 4.30 -1.11 1.73
CA SER A 178 5.25 -1.46 0.67
C SER A 178 6.70 -1.38 1.15
N LEU A 179 7.05 -0.37 1.95
CA LEU A 179 8.41 -0.22 2.48
C LEU A 179 8.80 -1.41 3.37
N VAL A 180 7.96 -1.76 4.36
CA VAL A 180 8.26 -2.86 5.28
C VAL A 180 8.20 -4.23 4.60
N ASP A 181 7.30 -4.42 3.63
CA ASP A 181 7.20 -5.69 2.90
C ASP A 181 8.35 -5.83 1.88
N ALA A 182 8.74 -4.77 1.18
CA ALA A 182 9.84 -4.81 0.24
C ALA A 182 11.19 -5.07 0.93
N LEU A 183 11.39 -4.56 2.16
CA LEU A 183 12.60 -4.82 2.95
C LEU A 183 12.80 -6.31 3.28
N ASP A 184 11.73 -7.12 3.38
CA ASP A 184 11.83 -8.58 3.52
C ASP A 184 12.27 -9.27 2.22
N ILE A 185 12.08 -8.62 1.07
CA ILE A 185 12.19 -9.22 -0.26
C ILE A 185 13.51 -8.85 -0.93
N VAL A 186 13.90 -7.57 -0.87
CA VAL A 186 15.11 -7.09 -1.55
C VAL A 186 16.37 -7.61 -0.86
N PRO A 187 17.48 -7.82 -1.59
CA PRO A 187 18.74 -8.21 -0.96
C PRO A 187 19.19 -7.16 0.08
N SER A 188 19.55 -7.60 1.28
CA SER A 188 19.89 -6.73 2.41
C SER A 188 21.14 -5.84 2.19
N ASP A 189 21.97 -6.17 1.21
CA ASP A 189 23.18 -5.44 0.82
C ASP A 189 23.01 -4.63 -0.48
N SER A 190 21.76 -4.42 -0.92
CA SER A 190 21.44 -3.68 -2.16
C SER A 190 21.14 -2.19 -1.93
N GLU A 191 21.30 -1.38 -2.99
CA GLU A 191 20.89 0.03 -2.99
C GLU A 191 19.38 0.20 -2.73
N ALA A 192 18.57 -0.76 -3.17
CA ALA A 192 17.14 -0.80 -2.90
C ALA A 192 16.88 -0.84 -1.39
N HIS A 193 17.56 -1.74 -0.67
CA HIS A 193 17.40 -1.89 0.78
C HIS A 193 17.76 -0.59 1.52
N ASP A 194 18.89 0.04 1.19
CA ASP A 194 19.32 1.30 1.81
C ASP A 194 18.34 2.45 1.55
N LEU A 195 17.81 2.54 0.31
CA LEU A 195 16.80 3.53 -0.06
C LEU A 195 15.50 3.34 0.75
N LEU A 196 14.96 2.12 0.75
CA LEU A 196 13.71 1.77 1.43
C LEU A 196 13.82 2.02 2.94
N LEU A 197 14.95 1.64 3.54
CA LEU A 197 15.22 1.85 4.96
C LEU A 197 15.25 3.34 5.30
N THR A 198 15.87 4.16 4.45
CA THR A 198 15.91 5.62 4.62
C THR A 198 14.52 6.21 4.56
N GLN A 199 13.73 5.87 3.53
CA GLN A 199 12.37 6.36 3.35
C GLN A 199 11.45 5.93 4.51
N LEU A 200 11.57 4.69 4.98
CA LEU A 200 10.81 4.19 6.12
C LEU A 200 11.12 4.97 7.40
N ASN A 201 12.40 5.23 7.68
CA ASN A 201 12.80 5.99 8.87
C ASN A 201 12.35 7.46 8.79
N ASP A 202 12.48 8.10 7.61
CA ASP A 202 11.99 9.46 7.38
C ASP A 202 10.47 9.56 7.66
N LEU A 203 9.69 8.64 7.09
CA LEU A 203 8.23 8.66 7.19
C LEU A 203 7.72 8.22 8.56
N THR A 204 8.37 7.28 9.24
CA THR A 204 7.91 6.76 10.55
C THR A 204 7.76 7.88 11.58
N SER A 205 8.76 8.75 11.70
CA SER A 205 8.70 9.89 12.63
C SER A 205 7.53 10.84 12.31
N LYS A 206 7.33 11.14 11.02
CA LYS A 206 6.29 12.05 10.54
C LYS A 206 4.89 11.46 10.65
N LEU A 207 4.79 10.15 10.50
CA LEU A 207 3.54 9.44 10.66
C LEU A 207 3.07 9.48 12.12
N ILE A 208 3.97 9.26 13.08
CA ILE A 208 3.65 9.38 14.51
C ILE A 208 3.27 10.81 14.88
N GLU A 209 4.02 11.81 14.39
CA GLU A 209 3.69 13.24 14.58
C GLU A 209 2.30 13.61 14.02
N ALA A 210 1.85 12.93 12.95
CA ALA A 210 0.58 13.18 12.27
C ALA A 210 -0.63 12.51 12.93
N ALA A 211 -0.43 11.60 13.89
CA ALA A 211 -1.52 10.96 14.62
C ALA A 211 -2.28 11.98 15.47
N ASP A 212 -3.59 11.83 15.54
CA ASP A 212 -4.41 12.68 16.40
C ASP A 212 -4.03 12.48 17.88
N PRO A 213 -3.75 13.55 18.64
CA PRO A 213 -3.19 13.44 19.99
C PRO A 213 -4.14 12.77 20.98
N ASP A 214 -5.45 12.85 20.77
CA ASP A 214 -6.45 12.29 21.68
C ASP A 214 -6.71 10.81 21.35
N SER A 215 -7.10 10.51 20.11
CA SER A 215 -7.45 9.16 19.66
C SER A 215 -6.23 8.28 19.36
N GLY A 216 -5.13 8.86 18.87
CA GLY A 216 -3.94 8.14 18.40
C GLY A 216 -4.03 7.62 16.96
N VAL A 217 -5.15 7.83 16.25
CA VAL A 217 -5.36 7.39 14.87
C VAL A 217 -5.27 8.56 13.88
N TRP A 218 -5.42 8.28 12.59
CA TRP A 218 -5.19 9.26 11.52
C TRP A 218 -6.49 9.67 10.82
N TRP A 219 -6.52 10.92 10.39
CA TRP A 219 -7.59 11.49 9.58
C TRP A 219 -7.51 10.98 8.14
N LEU A 220 -8.65 10.75 7.48
CA LEU A 220 -8.74 10.42 6.05
C LEU A 220 -7.86 11.35 5.21
N VAL A 221 -8.07 12.66 5.35
CA VAL A 221 -7.23 13.68 4.70
C VAL A 221 -6.24 14.22 5.71
N MET A 222 -5.06 13.60 5.78
CA MET A 222 -4.02 13.92 6.77
C MET A 222 -3.42 15.32 6.57
N SER A 223 -3.49 15.89 5.37
CA SER A 223 -3.08 17.28 5.11
C SER A 223 -3.97 18.32 5.80
N GLN A 224 -5.18 17.93 6.22
CA GLN A 224 -6.21 18.85 6.75
C GLN A 224 -6.95 18.26 7.97
N PRO A 225 -6.21 17.93 9.06
CA PRO A 225 -6.79 17.32 10.25
C PRO A 225 -7.80 18.27 10.92
N GLY A 226 -8.91 17.70 11.41
CA GLY A 226 -9.96 18.44 12.12
C GLY A 226 -10.78 19.41 11.26
N ARG A 227 -10.55 19.47 9.95
CA ARG A 227 -11.40 20.25 9.03
C ARG A 227 -12.80 19.62 8.97
N GLU A 228 -13.82 20.46 8.87
CA GLU A 228 -15.23 20.02 8.80
C GLU A 228 -15.43 18.96 7.69
N GLY A 229 -16.08 17.86 8.04
CA GLY A 229 -16.32 16.72 7.15
C GLY A 229 -15.21 15.66 7.13
N ASN A 230 -14.02 15.95 7.64
CA ASN A 230 -12.98 14.94 7.81
C ASN A 230 -13.36 13.96 8.94
N TYR A 231 -12.79 12.77 8.92
CA TYR A 231 -13.02 11.72 9.92
C TYR A 231 -11.80 10.83 10.08
N PHE A 232 -11.73 10.06 11.16
CA PHE A 232 -10.73 9.01 11.33
C PHE A 232 -11.09 7.80 10.47
N GLU A 233 -10.20 7.42 9.58
CA GLU A 233 -10.45 6.35 8.61
C GLU A 233 -9.65 5.09 8.99
N SER A 234 -10.33 3.96 8.86
CA SER A 234 -9.90 2.71 9.48
C SER A 234 -8.79 1.99 8.73
N SER A 235 -8.81 2.03 7.40
CA SER A 235 -7.87 1.29 6.57
C SER A 235 -6.46 1.89 6.60
N GLY A 236 -6.32 3.21 6.42
CA GLY A 236 -5.03 3.89 6.51
C GLY A 236 -4.43 3.70 7.89
N SER A 237 -5.24 3.91 8.94
CA SER A 237 -4.83 3.68 10.33
C SER A 237 -4.33 2.25 10.58
N ALA A 238 -5.03 1.23 10.07
CA ALA A 238 -4.59 -0.16 10.21
C ALA A 238 -3.28 -0.44 9.45
N MET A 239 -3.12 0.10 8.24
CA MET A 239 -1.88 -0.02 7.46
C MET A 239 -0.68 0.63 8.16
N PHE A 240 -0.91 1.77 8.81
CA PHE A 240 0.10 2.45 9.61
C PHE A 240 0.51 1.63 10.82
N VAL A 241 -0.45 1.09 11.57
CA VAL A 241 -0.16 0.21 12.72
C VAL A 241 0.65 -1.02 12.27
N TYR A 242 0.24 -1.68 11.19
CA TYR A 242 0.99 -2.80 10.61
C TYR A 242 2.44 -2.40 10.30
N ALA A 243 2.65 -1.31 9.55
CA ALA A 243 3.98 -0.90 9.14
C ALA A 243 4.86 -0.47 10.32
N LEU A 244 4.31 0.25 11.30
CA LEU A 244 5.05 0.67 12.49
C LEU A 244 5.48 -0.52 13.34
N LEU A 245 4.56 -1.46 13.63
CA LEU A 245 4.87 -2.63 14.44
C LEU A 245 5.84 -3.57 13.73
N LYS A 246 5.59 -3.87 12.45
CA LYS A 246 6.49 -4.71 11.65
C LYS A 246 7.87 -4.09 11.52
N GLY A 247 7.95 -2.78 11.24
CA GLY A 247 9.22 -2.07 11.11
C GLY A 247 10.08 -2.14 12.38
N VAL A 248 9.47 -2.11 13.56
CA VAL A 248 10.19 -2.32 14.83
C VAL A 248 10.52 -3.79 15.06
N ARG A 249 9.59 -4.71 14.81
CA ARG A 249 9.79 -6.16 15.02
C ARG A 249 10.94 -6.72 14.17
N GLU A 250 11.03 -6.31 12.91
CA GLU A 250 12.12 -6.70 12.00
C GLU A 250 13.42 -5.91 12.24
N GLY A 251 13.38 -4.87 13.07
CA GLY A 251 14.54 -4.04 13.39
C GLY A 251 14.93 -3.03 12.30
N TYR A 252 14.03 -2.75 11.35
CA TYR A 252 14.22 -1.72 10.32
C TYR A 252 14.14 -0.30 10.91
N VAL A 253 13.37 -0.14 11.97
CA VAL A 253 13.26 1.12 12.71
C VAL A 253 13.64 0.90 14.17
N SER A 254 14.52 1.75 14.68
CA SER A 254 14.93 1.71 16.09
C SER A 254 13.87 2.37 16.97
N ASP A 255 13.34 1.62 17.94
CA ASP A 255 12.38 2.10 18.94
C ASP A 255 12.99 2.07 20.36
N SER A 256 14.11 2.79 20.54
CA SER A 256 14.89 2.70 21.78
C SER A 256 14.23 3.35 23.00
N ASP A 257 13.34 4.32 22.77
CA ASP A 257 12.53 5.00 23.79
C ASP A 257 11.12 4.40 23.92
N GLY A 258 10.71 3.52 23.00
CA GLY A 258 9.43 2.83 23.02
C GLY A 258 8.26 3.68 22.51
N GLU A 259 8.52 4.85 21.93
CA GLU A 259 7.48 5.77 21.46
C GLU A 259 6.73 5.22 20.25
N ILE A 260 7.42 4.49 19.35
CA ILE A 260 6.82 3.94 18.13
C ILE A 260 5.81 2.85 18.48
N VAL A 261 6.21 1.86 19.28
CA VAL A 261 5.31 0.79 19.70
C VAL A 261 4.18 1.35 20.57
N ALA A 262 4.45 2.32 21.45
CA ALA A 262 3.40 2.94 22.25
C ALA A 262 2.35 3.65 21.39
N ALA A 263 2.76 4.40 20.36
CA ALA A 263 1.86 5.06 19.41
C ALA A 263 1.03 4.02 18.62
N ALA A 264 1.68 3.00 18.07
CA ALA A 264 0.99 1.96 17.30
C ALA A 264 -0.01 1.16 18.16
N LYS A 265 0.33 0.86 19.42
CA LYS A 265 -0.58 0.18 20.35
C LYS A 265 -1.79 1.04 20.71
N LYS A 266 -1.59 2.33 20.98
CA LYS A 266 -2.70 3.27 21.23
C LYS A 266 -3.65 3.31 20.04
N ALA A 267 -3.11 3.43 18.83
CA ALA A 267 -3.90 3.40 17.60
C ALA A 267 -4.67 2.08 17.47
N TYR A 268 -4.01 0.94 17.64
CA TYR A 268 -4.63 -0.39 17.57
C TYR A 268 -5.80 -0.55 18.55
N GLU A 269 -5.60 -0.17 19.81
CA GLU A 269 -6.63 -0.24 20.84
C GLU A 269 -7.83 0.66 20.49
N TYR A 270 -7.59 1.86 19.93
CA TYR A 270 -8.67 2.70 19.40
C TYR A 270 -9.44 1.98 18.27
N MET A 271 -8.74 1.32 17.34
CA MET A 271 -9.39 0.60 16.24
C MET A 271 -10.30 -0.52 16.76
N VAL A 272 -9.82 -1.31 17.72
CA VAL A 272 -10.59 -2.37 18.35
C VAL A 272 -11.83 -1.82 19.04
N ASP A 273 -11.69 -0.73 19.79
CA ASP A 273 -12.79 -0.15 20.57
C ASP A 273 -13.85 0.56 19.72
N ASN A 274 -13.49 1.04 18.51
CA ASN A 274 -14.36 1.91 17.71
C ASN A 274 -14.78 1.34 16.36
N TRP A 275 -14.03 0.40 15.77
CA TRP A 275 -14.27 -0.10 14.41
C TRP A 275 -14.48 -1.61 14.34
N VAL A 276 -14.20 -2.37 15.40
CA VAL A 276 -14.57 -3.78 15.51
C VAL A 276 -15.90 -3.89 16.25
N VAL A 277 -16.93 -4.38 15.57
CA VAL A 277 -18.29 -4.45 16.10
C VAL A 277 -18.75 -5.90 16.16
N ASP A 278 -19.27 -6.33 17.32
CA ASP A 278 -19.89 -7.66 17.44
C ASP A 278 -21.23 -7.69 16.69
N ALA A 279 -21.29 -8.50 15.63
CA ALA A 279 -22.48 -8.67 14.78
C ALA A 279 -23.63 -9.41 15.50
N GLY A 280 -23.37 -10.01 16.66
CA GLY A 280 -24.33 -10.74 17.49
C GLY A 280 -24.59 -12.17 17.01
N ASP A 281 -23.91 -12.64 15.97
CA ASP A 281 -24.00 -14.00 15.43
C ASP A 281 -22.71 -14.81 15.61
N GLY A 282 -21.74 -14.27 16.35
CA GLY A 282 -20.43 -14.86 16.56
C GLY A 282 -19.37 -14.42 15.55
N THR A 283 -19.70 -13.50 14.65
CA THR A 283 -18.76 -12.80 13.78
C THR A 283 -18.50 -11.36 14.25
N MET A 284 -17.46 -10.74 13.70
CA MET A 284 -17.12 -9.34 13.95
C MET A 284 -17.16 -8.57 12.63
N ASP A 285 -17.76 -7.39 12.66
CA ASP A 285 -17.76 -6.43 11.55
C ASP A 285 -16.61 -5.42 11.70
N TRP A 286 -16.14 -4.94 10.57
CA TRP A 286 -15.13 -3.89 10.45
C TRP A 286 -15.73 -2.64 9.81
N GLU A 287 -15.76 -1.52 10.53
CA GLU A 287 -16.39 -0.27 10.10
C GLU A 287 -15.39 0.80 9.61
N ALA A 288 -15.92 1.93 9.13
CA ALA A 288 -15.18 3.16 8.82
C ALA A 288 -14.08 3.02 7.76
N THR A 289 -14.20 2.07 6.82
CA THR A 289 -13.29 1.99 5.67
C THR A 289 -13.85 2.81 4.51
N VAL A 290 -13.14 3.82 4.02
CA VAL A 290 -13.56 4.56 2.82
C VAL A 290 -13.54 3.63 1.61
N SER A 291 -14.59 3.62 0.79
CA SER A 291 -14.75 2.63 -0.29
C SER A 291 -13.67 2.72 -1.37
N VAL A 292 -13.29 3.95 -1.73
CA VAL A 292 -12.30 4.23 -2.78
C VAL A 292 -11.67 5.60 -2.57
N GLY A 293 -10.45 5.79 -3.06
CA GLY A 293 -9.87 7.11 -3.28
C GLY A 293 -9.28 7.13 -4.69
N SER A 294 -9.33 8.27 -5.35
CA SER A 294 -8.82 8.41 -6.71
C SER A 294 -8.38 9.84 -6.97
N LEU A 295 -7.42 10.01 -7.88
CA LEU A 295 -7.10 11.31 -8.44
C LEU A 295 -7.94 11.59 -9.70
N SER A 296 -9.24 11.27 -9.63
CA SER A 296 -10.21 11.67 -10.65
C SER A 296 -10.78 13.06 -10.31
N GLY A 297 -11.12 13.84 -11.35
CA GLY A 297 -11.63 15.20 -11.14
C GLY A 297 -10.60 16.12 -10.51
N ALA A 298 -10.95 16.75 -9.38
CA ALA A 298 -10.11 17.73 -8.69
C ALA A 298 -9.13 17.11 -7.68
N GLY A 299 -9.30 15.83 -7.29
CA GLY A 299 -8.41 15.15 -6.34
C GLY A 299 -8.18 15.93 -5.03
N ASP A 300 -9.16 16.75 -4.62
CA ASP A 300 -9.06 17.70 -3.53
C ASP A 300 -9.76 17.18 -2.27
N TYR A 301 -9.64 17.96 -1.19
CA TYR A 301 -10.30 17.65 0.08
C TYR A 301 -11.78 17.28 -0.06
N GLU A 302 -12.55 18.07 -0.81
CA GLU A 302 -14.01 17.86 -0.97
C GLU A 302 -14.31 16.54 -1.66
N TYR A 303 -13.49 16.14 -2.64
CA TYR A 303 -13.59 14.82 -3.24
C TYR A 303 -13.41 13.72 -2.19
N TYR A 304 -12.32 13.72 -1.40
CA TYR A 304 -12.04 12.63 -0.47
C TYR A 304 -13.13 12.47 0.60
N ILE A 305 -13.55 13.57 1.22
CA ILE A 305 -14.59 13.50 2.27
C ILE A 305 -15.99 13.17 1.72
N SER A 306 -16.19 13.29 0.40
CA SER A 306 -17.46 12.92 -0.25
C SER A 306 -17.60 11.42 -0.50
N VAL A 307 -16.52 10.64 -0.36
CA VAL A 307 -16.57 9.20 -0.62
C VAL A 307 -17.09 8.45 0.60
N ASP A 308 -18.10 7.62 0.37
CA ASP A 308 -18.74 6.82 1.40
C ASP A 308 -17.79 5.79 2.02
N THR A 309 -18.02 5.51 3.29
CA THR A 309 -17.45 4.35 3.98
C THR A 309 -18.28 3.09 3.73
N VAL A 310 -17.62 1.95 3.76
CA VAL A 310 -18.20 0.63 3.52
C VAL A 310 -17.78 -0.31 4.65
N GLU A 311 -18.77 -0.92 5.29
CA GLU A 311 -18.58 -1.99 6.26
C GLU A 311 -17.96 -3.22 5.58
N ASN A 312 -17.01 -3.86 6.28
CA ASN A 312 -16.34 -5.06 5.82
C ASN A 312 -15.63 -4.91 4.45
N ASP A 313 -15.25 -3.69 4.05
CA ASP A 313 -14.44 -3.50 2.85
C ASP A 313 -13.07 -4.17 3.04
N LEU A 314 -12.73 -5.05 2.10
CA LEU A 314 -11.56 -5.90 2.17
C LEU A 314 -10.23 -5.14 2.26
N LYS A 315 -10.16 -3.88 1.80
CA LYS A 315 -8.94 -3.06 1.90
C LYS A 315 -8.62 -2.73 3.35
N GLY A 316 -9.65 -2.39 4.13
CA GLY A 316 -9.51 -2.10 5.56
C GLY A 316 -9.41 -3.37 6.39
N LEU A 317 -10.31 -4.34 6.14
CA LEU A 317 -10.33 -5.59 6.89
C LEU A 317 -9.01 -6.36 6.78
N ALA A 318 -8.43 -6.47 5.57
CA ALA A 318 -7.15 -7.15 5.38
C ALA A 318 -6.01 -6.42 6.11
N ALA A 319 -5.98 -5.08 6.04
CA ALA A 319 -5.00 -4.27 6.77
C ALA A 319 -5.12 -4.46 8.28
N PHE A 320 -6.35 -4.54 8.81
CA PHE A 320 -6.58 -4.79 10.24
C PHE A 320 -6.14 -6.18 10.69
N ILE A 321 -6.37 -7.22 9.88
CA ILE A 321 -5.87 -8.57 10.16
C ILE A 321 -4.34 -8.57 10.23
N LEU A 322 -3.67 -7.93 9.27
CA LEU A 322 -2.21 -7.81 9.26
C LEU A 322 -1.70 -7.03 10.48
N ALA A 323 -2.33 -5.91 10.82
CA ALA A 323 -2.00 -5.12 12.01
C ALA A 323 -2.18 -5.93 13.30
N SER A 324 -3.22 -6.76 13.39
CA SER A 324 -3.49 -7.62 14.55
C SER A 324 -2.41 -8.68 14.74
N ILE A 325 -1.96 -9.31 13.65
CA ILE A 325 -0.87 -10.29 13.69
C ILE A 325 0.44 -9.66 14.19
N GLU A 326 0.72 -8.42 13.80
CA GLU A 326 1.91 -7.69 14.26
C GLU A 326 1.77 -7.15 15.69
N TYR A 327 0.54 -6.98 16.19
CA TYR A 327 0.27 -6.53 17.57
C TYR A 327 0.43 -7.66 18.60
N GLU A 328 0.12 -8.90 18.22
CA GLU A 328 0.19 -10.13 19.05
C GLU A 328 1.64 -10.51 19.45
#